data_AF-B0N146-F1
#
_entry.id   AF-B0N146-F1
#
_cell.length_a   1.000
_cell.length_b   1.000
_cell.length_c   1.000
_cell.angle_alpha   90.00
_cell.angle_beta   90.00
_cell.angle_gamma   90.00
#
_symmetry.space_group_name_H-M   'P 1'
#
loop_
_entity.id
_entity.type
_entity.pdbx_description
1 polymer ?
#
loop_
_entity_poly.entity_id
_entity_poly.type
_entity_poly.pdbx_seq_one_letter_code
_entity_poly.pdbx_strand_id
1 'polypeptide(L)'
;MIAIICAIASGMTIVLSRSINGYLAKKIGPYQSTFFNYFTGLLTSSILLFFTLLPAFKNISFTKIDLIMLVGGIIGVFNVLILNIVVSKVTPIKLTLITFISQLLSGMILDYYIYHVFTLNKLIGCIIVIIGLIIYQSADIKVISNEEINSI
;
A
#
# COMPACT_ATOMS: atom_id res chain seq x y z
N MET A 1 0.51 -8.86 22.19
CA MET A 1 0.27 -7.43 22.48
C MET A 1 1.16 -6.52 21.63
N ILE A 2 2.49 -6.69 21.62
CA ILE A 2 3.43 -5.89 20.80
C ILE A 2 3.05 -5.89 19.30
N ALA A 3 2.77 -7.05 18.72
CA ALA A 3 2.39 -7.15 17.30
C ALA A 3 1.14 -6.34 16.92
N ILE A 4 0.15 -6.23 17.83
CA ILE A 4 -1.07 -5.44 17.62
C ILE A 4 -0.73 -3.95 17.58
N ILE A 5 0.11 -3.49 18.52
CA ILE A 5 0.58 -2.11 18.56
C ILE A 5 1.35 -1.77 17.28
N CYS A 6 2.25 -2.67 16.84
CA CYS A 6 2.98 -2.51 15.59
C CYS A 6 2.06 -2.47 14.37
N ALA A 7 1.00 -3.30 14.34
CA ALA A 7 0.03 -3.29 13.24
C ALA A 7 -0.75 -1.98 13.16
N ILE A 8 -1.19 -1.44 14.31
CA ILE A 8 -1.88 -0.14 14.38
C ILE A 8 -0.95 0.99 13.94
N ALA A 9 0.28 1.01 14.47
CA ALA A 9 1.29 2.01 14.12
C ALA A 9 1.66 1.95 12.62
N SER A 10 1.77 0.75 12.06
CA SER A 10 2.00 0.52 10.63
C SER A 10 0.86 1.08 9.80
N GLY A 11 -0.39 0.77 10.14
CA GLY A 11 -1.57 1.29 9.45
C GLY A 11 -1.61 2.83 9.44
N MET A 12 -1.37 3.46 10.58
CA MET A 12 -1.28 4.92 10.70
C MET A 12 -0.16 5.49 9.82
N THR A 13 1.03 4.90 9.87
CA THR A 13 2.20 5.35 9.10
C THR A 13 1.99 5.22 7.59
N ILE A 14 1.37 4.13 7.14
CA ILE A 14 1.06 3.90 5.72
C ILE A 14 0.11 4.98 5.19
N VAL A 15 -0.94 5.30 5.94
CA VAL A 15 -1.93 6.32 5.54
C VAL A 15 -1.31 7.72 5.54
N LEU A 16 -0.50 8.05 6.55
CA LEU A 16 0.21 9.33 6.61
C LEU A 16 1.23 9.48 5.46
N SER A 17 2.07 8.47 5.25
CA SER A 17 3.12 8.45 4.22
C SER A 17 2.55 8.74 2.83
N ARG A 18 1.53 7.98 2.40
CA ARG A 18 0.91 8.20 1.09
C ARG A 18 0.20 9.56 0.98
N SER A 19 -0.35 10.10 2.08
CA SER A 19 -1.00 11.41 2.08
C SER A 19 0.01 12.54 1.90
N ILE A 20 1.15 12.45 2.60
CA ILE A 20 2.28 13.38 2.48
C ILE A 20 2.87 13.31 1.06
N ASN A 21 3.12 12.10 0.54
CA ASN A 21 3.65 11.91 -0.81
C ASN A 21 2.69 12.42 -1.89
N GLY A 22 1.38 12.23 -1.68
CA GLY A 22 0.33 12.81 -2.50
C GLY A 22 0.31 14.33 -2.52
N TYR A 23 0.44 14.94 -1.35
CA TYR A 23 0.53 16.39 -1.22
C TYR A 23 1.79 16.92 -1.90
N LEU A 24 2.93 16.25 -1.70
CA LEU A 24 4.18 16.57 -2.36
C LEU A 24 4.04 16.43 -3.89
N ALA A 25 3.36 15.39 -4.37
CA ALA A 25 3.09 15.19 -5.80
C ALA A 25 2.27 16.33 -6.41
N LYS A 26 1.35 16.95 -5.67
CA LYS A 26 0.65 18.17 -6.12
C LYS A 26 1.58 19.38 -6.27
N LYS A 27 2.66 19.44 -5.50
CA LYS A 27 3.60 20.58 -5.49
C LYS A 27 4.71 20.46 -6.53
N ILE A 28 5.32 19.29 -6.65
CA ILE A 28 6.53 19.08 -7.46
C ILE A 28 6.35 18.06 -8.60
N GLY A 29 5.16 17.47 -8.73
CA GLY A 29 4.86 16.43 -9.71
C GLY A 29 4.96 15.01 -9.14
N PRO A 30 4.22 14.04 -9.73
CA PRO A 30 4.16 12.68 -9.22
C PRO A 30 5.48 11.91 -9.38
N TYR A 31 6.24 12.16 -10.45
CA TYR A 31 7.52 11.50 -10.70
C TYR A 31 8.58 11.93 -9.68
N GLN A 32 8.68 13.23 -9.42
CA GLN A 32 9.61 13.80 -8.44
C GLN A 32 9.24 13.36 -7.02
N SER A 33 7.95 13.35 -6.69
CA SER A 33 7.47 12.82 -5.39
C SER A 33 7.84 11.34 -5.21
N THR A 34 7.65 10.51 -6.24
CA THR A 34 8.06 9.09 -6.21
C THR A 34 9.57 8.93 -6.04
N PHE A 35 10.37 9.75 -6.71
CA PHE A 35 11.82 9.76 -6.54
C PHE A 35 12.21 10.08 -5.10
N PHE A 36 11.67 11.14 -4.51
CA PHE A 36 11.97 11.50 -3.11
C PHE A 36 11.50 10.44 -2.13
N ASN A 37 10.36 9.78 -2.38
CA ASN A 37 9.91 8.66 -1.57
C ASN A 37 10.93 7.51 -1.58
N TYR A 38 11.45 7.12 -2.75
CA TYR A 38 12.47 6.07 -2.85
C TYR A 38 13.82 6.50 -2.29
N PHE A 39 14.23 7.74 -2.52
CA PHE A 39 15.49 8.27 -2.01
C PHE A 39 15.51 8.29 -0.48
N THR A 40 14.46 8.83 0.14
CA THR A 40 14.33 8.85 1.61
C THR A 40 14.14 7.45 2.19
N GLY A 41 13.41 6.58 1.51
CA GLY A 41 13.28 5.16 1.88
C GLY A 41 14.61 4.42 1.84
N LEU A 42 15.44 4.68 0.84
CA LEU A 42 16.78 4.09 0.71
C LEU A 42 17.72 4.59 1.81
N LEU A 43 17.73 5.89 2.10
CA LEU A 43 18.52 6.46 3.19
C LEU A 43 18.12 5.87 4.54
N THR A 44 16.83 5.87 4.86
CA THR A 44 16.32 5.35 6.15
C THR A 44 16.56 3.86 6.29
N SER A 45 16.33 3.07 5.22
CA SER A 45 16.59 1.63 5.22
C SER A 45 18.08 1.30 5.36
N SER A 46 18.96 2.11 4.75
CA SER A 46 20.42 1.94 4.88
C SER A 46 20.90 2.21 6.31
N ILE A 47 20.34 3.24 6.97
CA ILE A 47 20.63 3.54 8.37
C ILE A 47 20.13 2.40 9.27
N LEU A 48 18.90 1.92 9.04
CA LEU A 48 18.34 0.78 9.76
C LEU A 48 19.19 -0.49 9.58
N LEU A 49 19.62 -0.77 8.35
CA LEU A 49 20.50 -1.89 8.03
C LEU A 49 21.81 -1.79 8.81
N PHE A 50 22.42 -0.60 8.85
CA PHE A 50 23.65 -0.37 9.61
C PHE A 50 23.47 -0.72 11.09
N PHE A 51 22.42 -0.22 11.75
CA PHE A 51 22.20 -0.47 13.18
C PHE A 51 21.69 -1.87 13.53
N THR A 52 20.93 -2.51 12.65
CA THR A 52 20.30 -3.81 12.93
C THR A 52 21.14 -5.02 12.48
N LEU A 53 21.91 -4.88 11.40
CA LEU A 53 22.63 -5.99 10.78
C LEU A 53 24.13 -6.04 11.09
N LEU A 54 24.68 -5.07 11.83
CA LEU A 54 26.07 -5.09 12.34
C LEU A 54 26.51 -6.48 12.90
N PRO A 55 25.66 -7.23 13.65
CA PRO A 55 26.02 -8.58 14.12
C PRO A 55 25.93 -9.69 13.06
N ALA A 56 25.18 -9.49 11.97
CA ALA A 56 24.83 -10.52 10.99
C ALA A 56 25.63 -10.43 9.68
N PHE A 57 26.40 -9.35 9.45
CA PHE A 57 27.32 -9.22 8.31
C PHE A 57 28.34 -10.36 8.19
N LYS A 58 28.58 -11.12 9.26
CA LYS A 58 29.53 -12.24 9.28
C LYS A 58 29.15 -13.41 8.35
N ASN A 59 27.86 -13.55 7.99
CA ASN A 59 27.33 -14.67 7.21
C ASN A 59 26.63 -14.25 5.91
N ILE A 60 26.73 -12.98 5.48
CA ILE A 60 26.07 -12.52 4.25
C ILE A 60 26.94 -12.94 3.06
N SER A 61 26.54 -14.00 2.37
CA SER A 61 27.13 -14.37 1.08
C SER A 61 26.49 -13.54 -0.03
N PHE A 62 27.25 -12.62 -0.63
CA PHE A 62 26.79 -11.83 -1.79
C PHE A 62 26.82 -12.62 -3.11
N THR A 63 27.07 -13.93 -3.06
CA THR A 63 27.43 -14.74 -4.23
C THR A 63 26.23 -15.22 -5.06
N LYS A 64 25.00 -15.08 -4.57
CA LYS A 64 23.77 -15.36 -5.33
C LYS A 64 22.69 -14.33 -5.01
N ILE A 65 22.64 -13.28 -5.81
CA ILE A 65 21.52 -12.34 -5.82
C ILE A 65 20.45 -12.95 -6.72
N ASP A 66 19.28 -13.25 -6.16
CA ASP A 66 18.12 -13.64 -6.94
C ASP A 66 17.52 -12.41 -7.61
N LEU A 67 17.66 -12.31 -8.94
CA LEU A 67 17.13 -11.19 -9.72
C LEU A 67 15.61 -11.05 -9.57
N ILE A 68 14.89 -12.13 -9.22
CA ILE A 68 13.45 -12.07 -8.97
C ILE A 68 13.11 -11.13 -7.80
N MET A 69 14.00 -11.02 -6.80
CA MET A 69 13.79 -10.14 -5.65
C MET A 69 13.83 -8.66 -6.02
N LEU A 70 14.57 -8.29 -7.07
CA LEU A 70 14.66 -6.92 -7.57
C LEU A 70 13.38 -6.47 -8.30
N VAL A 71 12.60 -7.41 -8.83
CA VAL A 71 11.31 -7.13 -9.50
C VAL A 71 10.32 -6.49 -8.52
N GLY A 72 10.36 -6.87 -7.24
CA GLY A 72 9.53 -6.25 -6.21
C GLY A 72 9.78 -4.74 -6.06
N GLY A 73 11.02 -4.30 -6.26
CA GLY A 73 11.37 -2.88 -6.27
C GLY A 73 10.72 -2.13 -7.44
N ILE A 74 10.74 -2.71 -8.64
CA ILE A 74 10.11 -2.13 -9.83
C ILE A 74 8.59 -2.00 -9.62
N ILE A 75 7.93 -3.07 -9.17
CA ILE A 75 6.50 -3.07 -8.86
C ILE A 75 6.17 -1.99 -7.82
N GLY A 76 7.02 -1.87 -6.80
CA GLY A 76 6.89 -0.83 -5.77
C GLY A 76 6.96 0.59 -6.34
N VAL A 77 7.83 0.87 -7.31
CA VAL A 77 7.95 2.20 -7.93
C VAL A 77 6.66 2.58 -8.63
N PHE A 78 6.09 1.66 -9.41
CA PHE A 78 4.80 1.86 -10.06
C PHE A 78 3.66 2.04 -9.04
N ASN A 79 3.65 1.25 -7.97
CA ASN A 79 2.65 1.38 -6.92
C ASN A 79 2.67 2.78 -6.27
N VAL A 80 3.85 3.29 -5.89
CA VAL A 80 4.00 4.63 -5.31
C VAL A 80 3.60 5.72 -6.32
N LEU A 81 4.00 5.58 -7.58
CA LEU A 81 3.64 6.53 -8.64
C LEU A 81 2.12 6.63 -8.84
N ILE A 82 1.43 5.48 -8.92
CA ILE A 82 -0.02 5.43 -9.06
C ILE A 82 -0.68 6.04 -7.82
N LEU A 83 -0.22 5.70 -6.62
CA LEU A 83 -0.76 6.25 -5.37
C LEU A 83 -0.59 7.77 -5.30
N ASN A 84 0.56 8.32 -5.71
CA ASN A 84 0.81 9.76 -5.76
C ASN A 84 -0.18 10.49 -6.68
N ILE A 85 -0.60 9.86 -7.77
CA ILE A 85 -1.59 10.40 -8.69
C ILE A 85 -3.01 10.30 -8.10
N VAL A 86 -3.37 9.14 -7.54
CA VAL A 86 -4.75 8.80 -7.16
C VAL A 86 -5.14 9.39 -5.79
N VAL A 87 -4.21 9.50 -4.84
CA VAL A 87 -4.50 9.97 -3.47
C VAL A 87 -5.06 11.39 -3.43
N SER A 88 -4.78 12.19 -4.44
CA SER A 88 -5.31 13.54 -4.59
C SER A 88 -6.75 13.60 -5.12
N LYS A 89 -7.24 12.50 -5.70
CA LYS A 89 -8.49 12.40 -6.46
C LYS A 89 -9.59 11.63 -5.72
N VAL A 90 -9.22 10.88 -4.68
CA VAL A 90 -10.11 9.94 -3.99
C VAL A 90 -9.98 10.14 -2.48
N THR A 91 -11.07 9.95 -1.73
CA THR A 91 -11.03 10.06 -0.27
C THR A 91 -10.10 9.02 0.34
N PRO A 92 -9.42 9.32 1.47
CA PRO A 92 -8.48 8.39 2.10
C PRO A 92 -9.09 7.03 2.44
N ILE A 93 -10.36 7.01 2.86
CA ILE A 93 -11.10 5.78 3.20
C ILE A 93 -11.27 4.92 1.96
N LYS A 94 -11.84 5.47 0.87
CA LYS A 94 -12.02 4.74 -0.41
C LYS A 94 -10.70 4.19 -0.92
N LEU A 95 -9.61 4.97 -0.87
CA LEU A 95 -8.30 4.52 -1.30
C LEU A 95 -7.76 3.34 -0.47
N THR A 96 -7.86 3.40 0.87
CA THR A 96 -7.46 2.28 1.75
C THR A 96 -8.18 1.00 1.37
N LEU A 97 -9.48 1.11 1.20
CA LEU A 97 -10.39 -0.01 1.00
C LEU A 97 -10.15 -0.67 -0.37
N ILE A 98 -9.99 0.13 -1.43
CA ILE A 98 -9.58 -0.36 -2.76
C ILE A 98 -8.22 -1.06 -2.67
N THR A 99 -7.23 -0.43 -2.03
CA THR A 99 -5.87 -0.99 -1.93
C THR A 99 -5.86 -2.32 -1.18
N PHE A 100 -6.61 -2.44 -0.09
CA PHE A 100 -6.73 -3.70 0.65
C PHE A 100 -7.38 -4.81 -0.16
N ILE A 101 -8.45 -4.53 -0.90
CA ILE A 101 -9.08 -5.51 -1.78
C ILE A 101 -8.10 -5.99 -2.86
N SER A 102 -7.39 -5.06 -3.51
CA SER A 102 -6.38 -5.40 -4.51
C SER A 102 -5.25 -6.26 -3.94
N GLN A 103 -4.79 -5.97 -2.73
CA GLN A 103 -3.77 -6.76 -2.03
C GLN A 103 -4.27 -8.16 -1.66
N LEU A 104 -5.51 -8.28 -1.17
CA LEU A 104 -6.12 -9.58 -0.85
C LEU A 104 -6.31 -10.45 -2.09
N LEU A 105 -6.82 -9.87 -3.19
CA LEU A 105 -6.97 -10.57 -4.47
C LEU A 105 -5.60 -10.98 -5.04
N SER A 106 -4.63 -10.07 -5.07
CA SER A 106 -3.29 -10.35 -5.56
C SER A 106 -2.59 -11.42 -4.72
N GLY A 107 -2.73 -11.37 -3.40
CA GLY A 107 -2.20 -12.39 -2.50
C GLY A 107 -2.81 -13.76 -2.75
N MET A 108 -4.12 -13.85 -2.99
CA MET A 108 -4.79 -15.10 -3.33
C MET A 108 -4.33 -15.68 -4.67
N ILE A 109 -4.14 -14.82 -5.68
CA ILE A 109 -3.60 -15.23 -6.97
C ILE A 109 -2.18 -15.78 -6.80
N LEU A 110 -1.33 -15.09 -6.04
CA LEU A 110 0.03 -15.55 -5.74
C LEU A 110 0.04 -16.86 -4.95
N ASP A 111 -0.84 -17.00 -3.95
CA ASP A 111 -0.99 -18.22 -3.16
C ASP A 111 -1.31 -19.44 -4.04
N TYR A 112 -2.19 -19.26 -5.02
CA TYR A 112 -2.54 -20.31 -5.98
C TYR A 112 -1.39 -20.67 -6.93
N TYR A 113 -0.69 -19.68 -7.48
CA TYR A 113 0.38 -19.95 -8.45
C TYR A 113 1.66 -20.49 -7.79
N ILE A 114 2.01 -20.02 -6.59
CA ILE A 114 3.27 -20.38 -5.91
C ILE A 114 3.09 -21.63 -5.05
N TYR A 115 2.03 -21.68 -4.25
CA TYR A 115 1.85 -22.74 -3.25
C TYR A 115 0.78 -23.76 -3.65
N HIS A 116 0.07 -23.54 -4.77
CA HIS A 116 -1.08 -24.36 -5.17
C HIS A 116 -2.17 -24.47 -4.10
N VAL A 117 -2.22 -23.50 -3.18
CA VAL A 117 -3.21 -23.45 -2.10
C VAL A 117 -4.31 -22.48 -2.50
N PHE A 118 -5.50 -23.01 -2.74
CA PHE A 118 -6.71 -22.21 -2.88
C PHE A 118 -7.70 -22.54 -1.77
N THR A 119 -8.23 -21.53 -1.10
CA THR A 119 -9.20 -21.71 -0.01
C THR A 119 -10.47 -20.94 -0.32
N LEU A 120 -11.59 -21.66 -0.43
CA LEU A 120 -12.90 -21.04 -0.66
C LEU A 120 -13.24 -19.97 0.38
N ASN A 121 -12.83 -20.19 1.64
CA ASN A 121 -13.07 -19.25 2.74
C ASN A 121 -12.40 -17.89 2.50
N LYS A 122 -11.19 -17.86 1.91
CA LYS A 122 -10.52 -16.60 1.54
C LYS A 122 -11.29 -15.88 0.44
N LEU A 123 -11.84 -16.61 -0.53
CA LEU A 123 -12.65 -16.06 -1.62
C LEU A 123 -13.94 -15.44 -1.08
N ILE A 124 -14.66 -16.17 -0.23
CA ILE A 124 -15.89 -15.67 0.40
C ILE A 124 -15.61 -14.40 1.22
N GLY A 125 -14.54 -14.40 2.03
CA GLY A 125 -14.13 -13.21 2.77
C GLY A 125 -13.84 -12.01 1.86
N CYS A 126 -13.16 -12.24 0.74
CA CYS A 126 -12.86 -11.19 -0.24
C CYS A 126 -14.14 -10.64 -0.89
N ILE A 127 -15.10 -11.51 -1.25
CA ILE A 127 -16.41 -11.10 -1.79
C ILE A 127 -17.18 -10.23 -0.78
N ILE A 128 -17.19 -10.61 0.50
CA ILE A 128 -17.85 -9.82 1.57
C ILE A 128 -17.23 -8.42 1.67
N VAL A 129 -15.90 -8.30 1.62
CA VAL A 129 -15.21 -6.99 1.68
C VAL A 129 -15.55 -6.14 0.44
N ILE A 130 -15.60 -6.74 -0.75
CA ILE A 130 -15.99 -6.05 -1.99
C ILE A 130 -17.44 -5.55 -1.92
N ILE A 131 -18.37 -6.36 -1.42
CA ILE A 131 -19.76 -5.94 -1.21
C ILE A 131 -19.82 -4.77 -0.23
N GLY A 132 -19.10 -4.86 0.89
CA GLY A 132 -19.01 -3.78 1.88
C GLY A 132 -18.48 -2.47 1.28
N LEU A 133 -17.47 -2.53 0.41
CA LEU A 133 -16.95 -1.39 -0.34
C LEU A 133 -18.03 -0.74 -1.22
N ILE A 134 -18.74 -1.55 -2.00
CA ILE A 134 -19.76 -1.06 -2.94
C ILE A 134 -20.88 -0.37 -2.18
N ILE A 135 -21.32 -0.94 -1.05
CA ILE A 135 -22.33 -0.33 -0.17
C ILE A 135 -21.83 1.01 0.37
N TYR A 136 -20.60 1.05 0.91
CA TYR A 136 -20.00 2.27 1.42
C TYR A 136 -19.92 3.36 0.35
N GLN A 137 -19.45 3.02 -0.86
CA GLN A 137 -19.35 3.96 -1.96
C GLN A 137 -20.71 4.50 -2.39
N SER A 138 -21.74 3.64 -2.42
CA SER A 138 -23.11 4.04 -2.77
C SER A 138 -23.73 4.96 -1.72
N ALA A 139 -23.45 4.73 -0.45
CA ALA A 139 -23.89 5.61 0.64
C ALA A 139 -23.21 6.99 0.56
N ASP A 140 -21.90 7.02 0.31
CA ASP A 140 -21.12 8.25 0.20
C ASP A 140 -21.61 9.15 -0.96
N ILE A 141 -21.96 8.54 -2.11
CA ILE A 141 -22.55 9.27 -3.25
C ILE A 141 -23.90 9.88 -2.89
N LYS A 142 -24.76 9.14 -2.17
CA LYS A 142 -26.08 9.64 -1.74
C LYS A 142 -26.00 10.80 -0.75
N VAL A 143 -25.01 10.78 0.14
CA VAL A 143 -24.78 11.87 1.09
C VAL A 143 -24.41 13.15 0.34
N ILE A 144 -23.44 13.06 -0.57
CA ILE A 144 -23.00 14.21 -1.39
C ILE A 144 -24.16 14.79 -2.22
N SER A 145 -24.96 13.94 -2.87
CA SER A 145 -26.11 14.41 -3.65
C SER A 145 -27.18 15.10 -2.79
N ASN A 146 -27.42 14.61 -1.57
CA ASN A 146 -28.39 15.22 -0.65
C ASN A 146 -27.89 16.56 -0.08
N GLU A 147 -26.59 16.71 0.16
CA GLU A 147 -25.99 17.99 0.57
C GLU A 147 -26.11 19.04 -0.54
N GLU A 148 -25.85 18.67 -1.81
CA GLU A 148 -26.02 19.57 -2.95
C GLU A 148 -27.49 20.01 -3.11
N ILE A 149 -28.45 19.06 -3.02
CA ILE A 149 -29.89 19.37 -3.11
C ILE A 149 -30.34 20.31 -1.99
N ASN A 150 -29.88 20.11 -0.75
CA ASN A 150 -30.26 20.95 0.39
C ASN A 150 -29.56 22.33 0.40
N SER A 151 -28.58 22.56 -0.48
CA SER A 151 -27.87 23.83 -0.62
C SER A 151 -28.46 24.77 -1.67
N ILE A 152 -29.47 24.30 -2.41
CA ILE A 152 -30.26 25.05 -3.41
C ILE A 152 -31.60 25.46 -2.79
#